data_AF-A0AAP0LPJ4-F1
#
_entry.id   AF-A0AAP0LPJ4-F1
#
_cell.length_a   1.000
_cell.length_b   1.000
_cell.length_c   1.000
_cell.angle_alpha   90.00
_cell.angle_beta   90.00
_cell.angle_gamma   90.00
#
_symmetry.space_group_name_H-M   'P 1'
#
loop_
_entity.id
_entity.type
_entity.pdbx_description
1 polymer ?
#
loop_
_entity_poly.entity_id
_entity_poly.type
_entity_poly.pdbx_seq_one_letter_code
_entity_poly.pdbx_strand_id
1 'polypeptide(L)'
;METFLFTSESVNEGHPDKLCDQVSDAVLDACLAQDPDSKVACETCTKTNMVMVFGEITTKANVDYEKIVRDTCRSIGFTSADVGLDADHCKVLVNIEQQSPDIAQGVHGHLTKRPEEIGAGDQGHMFGYATDETPELMPLSHVLATKLGAKLTEVRKNGTCPWLRPDGKTQVTVEYYNENGAMVPVRVHTVLISTQHDETVTNDEIAADLKQHVIKPVIPDKYLDDKTIFHLNPSGRFVIGGPHGDAGLTGRKIIIDTYGGWGAHGGGAFSGKDPTKVDRSGAYIVRQAAKSIVASGLARRCIVQVSYAIGVPEPLSVFVDSYGTGKIPDKEILKIVKENFDFRPGMISINLDLKRGGNGRFLKTAAYGHFGRDDPDFTWEIVKPLKGSKRSGGGSANDDGDSDNMRGHKLENGHSNVSNVEIEKSRVTGIANGKENTSSNIGAFDASKLQKLRNKGSKKTDTVVSKGSKPDPKKKTTKKNRVWDDSPPESKLDFTDPAEVFSSDSESEEDEEVGKHNKPDAKKTGWFSSMFHSIAGKANLDKADLEPALKSLKNRLMTKNVAEEIVEKLCESVAASLEGKKLASFTMISSIVQVFDF
;
A
#
# COMPACT_ATOMS: atom_id res chain seq x y z
N MET A 1 16.62 11.20 32.38
CA MET A 1 15.54 10.67 31.52
C MET A 1 16.19 9.71 30.56
N GLU A 2 15.72 8.48 30.48
CA GLU A 2 16.20 7.54 29.46
C GLU A 2 15.60 7.95 28.11
N THR A 3 16.44 8.12 27.11
CA THR A 3 16.05 8.41 25.73
C THR A 3 16.44 7.27 24.82
N PHE A 4 15.80 7.19 23.65
CA PHE A 4 16.16 6.24 22.60
C PHE A 4 16.13 6.93 21.23
N LEU A 5 16.83 6.34 20.25
CA LEU A 5 16.88 6.85 18.88
C LEU A 5 15.92 6.05 17.99
N PHE A 6 15.12 6.76 17.20
CA PHE A 6 14.26 6.16 16.18
C PHE A 6 14.48 6.85 14.84
N THR A 7 14.57 6.07 13.78
CA THR A 7 14.87 6.56 12.44
C THR A 7 13.75 6.25 11.47
N SER A 8 13.35 7.25 10.69
CA SER A 8 12.47 7.08 9.54
C SER A 8 13.11 7.70 8.30
N GLU A 9 12.79 7.16 7.14
CA GLU A 9 13.23 7.67 5.84
C GLU A 9 12.06 8.07 4.95
N SER A 10 12.38 8.83 3.89
CA SER A 10 11.49 9.18 2.80
C SER A 10 12.29 9.33 1.50
N VAL A 11 11.60 9.26 0.37
CA VAL A 11 12.19 9.45 -0.95
C VAL A 11 11.33 10.39 -1.79
N ASN A 12 11.95 11.10 -2.72
CA ASN A 12 11.27 12.10 -3.55
C ASN A 12 10.47 11.44 -4.68
N GLU A 13 9.62 12.23 -5.34
CA GLU A 13 8.84 11.80 -6.50
C GLU A 13 9.67 11.26 -7.68
N GLY A 14 10.96 11.59 -7.76
CA GLY A 14 11.88 11.08 -8.78
C GLY A 14 12.55 9.75 -8.43
N HIS A 15 12.39 9.22 -7.22
CA HIS A 15 12.90 7.88 -6.91
C HIS A 15 12.21 6.84 -7.82
N PRO A 16 12.91 5.87 -8.41
CA PRO A 16 12.33 4.97 -9.42
C PRO A 16 11.12 4.16 -8.91
N ASP A 17 11.16 3.64 -7.68
CA ASP A 17 9.95 3.03 -7.08
C ASP A 17 8.78 4.01 -6.93
N LYS A 18 9.05 5.28 -6.57
CA LYS A 18 7.99 6.30 -6.45
C LYS A 18 7.48 6.79 -7.80
N LEU A 19 8.30 6.77 -8.84
CA LEU A 19 7.84 6.94 -10.21
C LEU A 19 6.81 5.85 -10.55
N CYS A 20 7.09 4.59 -10.22
CA CYS A 20 6.16 3.48 -10.46
C CYS A 20 4.83 3.64 -9.70
N ASP A 21 4.88 4.00 -8.41
CA ASP A 21 3.67 4.28 -7.62
C ASP A 21 2.82 5.38 -8.26
N GLN A 22 3.46 6.48 -8.69
CA GLN A 22 2.78 7.61 -9.32
C GLN A 22 2.17 7.25 -10.67
N VAL A 23 2.88 6.49 -11.52
CA VAL A 23 2.34 6.01 -12.80
C VAL A 23 1.13 5.10 -12.57
N SER A 24 1.25 4.14 -11.65
CA SER A 24 0.16 3.23 -11.28
C SER A 24 -1.10 3.99 -10.81
N ASP A 25 -0.93 5.02 -9.98
CA ASP A 25 -2.08 5.82 -9.52
C ASP A 25 -2.59 6.84 -10.55
N ALA A 26 -1.75 7.32 -11.46
CA ALA A 26 -2.20 8.15 -12.58
C ALA A 26 -3.10 7.35 -13.53
N VAL A 27 -2.77 6.08 -13.78
CA VAL A 27 -3.65 5.15 -14.53
C VAL A 27 -4.97 4.93 -13.79
N LEU A 28 -4.91 4.67 -12.48
CA LEU A 28 -6.13 4.53 -11.67
C LEU A 28 -7.01 5.77 -11.73
N ASP A 29 -6.45 6.97 -11.53
CA ASP A 29 -7.20 8.22 -11.58
C ASP A 29 -7.86 8.43 -12.96
N ALA A 30 -7.17 8.07 -14.05
CA ALA A 30 -7.72 8.16 -15.40
C ALA A 30 -8.89 7.19 -15.63
N CYS A 31 -8.81 5.96 -15.11
CA CYS A 31 -9.92 5.01 -15.13
C CYS A 31 -11.12 5.53 -14.33
N LEU A 32 -10.91 5.95 -13.07
CA LEU A 32 -11.98 6.40 -12.18
C LEU A 32 -12.62 7.72 -12.62
N ALA A 33 -11.89 8.56 -13.36
CA ALA A 33 -12.44 9.80 -13.92
C ALA A 33 -13.57 9.55 -14.94
N GLN A 34 -13.52 8.44 -15.68
CA GLN A 34 -14.51 8.08 -16.70
C GLN A 34 -15.47 6.99 -16.22
N ASP A 35 -14.99 6.07 -15.39
CA ASP A 35 -15.76 4.95 -14.85
C ASP A 35 -15.44 4.74 -13.36
N PRO A 36 -16.24 5.32 -12.43
CA PRO A 36 -16.06 5.18 -10.99
C PRO A 36 -16.12 3.73 -10.47
N ASP A 37 -16.66 2.79 -11.27
CA ASP A 37 -16.75 1.38 -10.92
C ASP A 37 -15.60 0.53 -11.49
N SER A 38 -14.61 1.16 -12.12
CA SER A 38 -13.41 0.49 -12.62
C SER A 38 -12.79 -0.44 -11.58
N LYS A 39 -12.36 -1.62 -12.03
CA LYS A 39 -11.55 -2.55 -11.25
C LYS A 39 -10.12 -2.43 -11.74
N VAL A 40 -9.22 -1.99 -10.88
CA VAL A 40 -7.84 -1.65 -11.25
C VAL A 40 -6.88 -2.31 -10.28
N ALA A 41 -5.92 -3.03 -10.82
CA ALA A 41 -4.71 -3.53 -10.18
C ALA A 41 -3.55 -3.26 -11.15
N CYS A 42 -3.19 -1.98 -11.30
CA CYS A 42 -2.18 -1.52 -12.24
C CYS A 42 -0.81 -1.50 -11.56
N GLU A 43 0.07 -2.39 -11.98
CA GLU A 43 1.46 -2.44 -11.56
C GLU A 43 2.35 -1.71 -12.58
N THR A 44 3.41 -1.08 -12.09
CA THR A 44 4.42 -0.43 -12.92
C THR A 44 5.80 -0.92 -12.52
N CYS A 45 6.66 -1.19 -13.49
CA CYS A 45 8.10 -1.33 -13.26
C CYS A 45 8.89 -0.45 -14.24
N THR A 46 10.11 -0.09 -13.85
CA THR A 46 10.98 0.75 -14.67
C THR A 46 12.44 0.36 -14.50
N LYS A 47 13.21 0.54 -15.57
CA LYS A 47 14.68 0.49 -15.59
C LYS A 47 15.17 1.39 -16.71
N THR A 48 16.47 1.40 -16.97
CA THR A 48 17.11 2.17 -18.04
C THR A 48 16.29 2.18 -19.33
N ASN A 49 15.83 3.37 -19.71
CA ASN A 49 15.09 3.65 -20.94
C ASN A 49 13.78 2.86 -21.13
N MET A 50 13.16 2.38 -20.05
CA MET A 50 11.94 1.57 -20.12
C MET A 50 11.00 1.81 -18.93
N VAL A 51 9.71 1.94 -19.21
CA VAL A 51 8.62 1.82 -18.26
C VAL A 51 7.66 0.73 -18.76
N MET A 52 7.27 -0.20 -17.90
CA MET A 52 6.25 -1.19 -18.20
C MET A 52 5.07 -0.99 -17.26
N VAL A 53 3.86 -0.91 -17.80
CA VAL A 53 2.61 -0.99 -17.05
C VAL A 53 1.95 -2.33 -17.33
N PHE A 54 1.54 -3.03 -16.27
CA PHE A 54 0.99 -4.38 -16.34
C PHE A 54 -0.02 -4.63 -15.22
N GLY A 55 -0.64 -5.82 -15.21
CA GLY A 55 -1.67 -6.21 -14.24
C GLY A 55 -3.07 -6.20 -14.84
N GLU A 56 -4.10 -6.06 -14.00
CA GLU A 56 -5.48 -6.29 -14.40
C GLU A 56 -6.37 -5.05 -14.30
N ILE A 57 -6.99 -4.66 -15.41
CA ILE A 57 -7.94 -3.54 -15.48
C ILE A 57 -9.22 -3.97 -16.20
N THR A 58 -10.35 -3.87 -15.48
CA THR A 58 -11.69 -3.96 -16.06
C THR A 58 -12.39 -2.62 -15.90
N THR A 59 -12.58 -1.91 -17.01
CA THR A 59 -13.12 -0.55 -17.03
C THR A 59 -13.90 -0.28 -18.32
N LYS A 60 -14.85 0.66 -18.25
CA LYS A 60 -15.50 1.26 -19.43
C LYS A 60 -14.73 2.49 -19.95
N ALA A 61 -13.73 2.96 -19.21
CA ALA A 61 -12.92 4.10 -19.58
C ALA A 61 -12.11 3.82 -20.85
N ASN A 62 -11.94 4.84 -21.69
CA ASN A 62 -11.00 4.80 -22.80
C ASN A 62 -9.72 5.52 -22.35
N VAL A 63 -8.65 4.74 -22.11
CA VAL A 63 -7.42 5.21 -21.47
C VAL A 63 -6.24 4.95 -22.38
N ASP A 64 -5.48 6.01 -22.68
CA ASP A 64 -4.18 5.90 -23.34
C ASP A 64 -3.09 5.75 -22.27
N TYR A 65 -2.73 4.50 -21.97
CA TYR A 65 -1.76 4.16 -20.94
C TYR A 65 -0.37 4.73 -21.26
N GLU A 66 0.05 4.69 -22.53
CA GLU A 66 1.36 5.20 -22.93
C GLU A 66 1.45 6.71 -22.68
N LYS A 67 0.42 7.46 -23.11
CA LYS A 67 0.37 8.89 -22.85
C LYS A 67 0.43 9.22 -21.36
N ILE A 68 -0.30 8.48 -20.52
CA ILE A 68 -0.29 8.69 -19.05
C ILE A 68 1.10 8.45 -18.46
N VAL A 69 1.77 7.36 -18.86
CA VAL A 69 3.15 7.06 -18.44
C VAL A 69 4.07 8.23 -18.77
N ARG A 70 4.05 8.69 -20.02
CA ARG A 70 4.92 9.79 -20.49
C ARG A 70 4.61 11.10 -19.78
N ASP A 71 3.35 11.46 -19.65
CA ASP A 71 2.93 12.70 -18.97
C ASP A 71 3.33 12.70 -17.50
N THR A 72 3.18 11.57 -16.82
CA THR A 72 3.59 11.41 -15.42
C THR A 72 5.11 11.58 -15.28
N CYS A 73 5.91 10.86 -16.08
CA CYS A 73 7.37 10.99 -16.11
C CYS A 73 7.82 12.44 -16.36
N ARG A 74 7.20 13.11 -17.33
CA ARG A 74 7.52 14.50 -17.70
C ARG A 74 7.22 15.47 -16.55
N SER A 75 6.08 15.30 -15.87
CA SER A 75 5.66 16.16 -14.75
C SER A 75 6.56 16.05 -13.51
N ILE A 76 7.20 14.90 -13.32
CA ILE A 76 8.19 14.65 -12.26
C ILE A 76 9.52 15.37 -12.57
N GLY A 77 9.87 15.46 -13.87
CA GLY A 77 11.08 16.11 -14.36
C GLY A 77 12.02 15.20 -15.15
N PHE A 78 11.55 14.02 -15.57
CA PHE A 78 12.30 13.11 -16.44
C PHE A 78 12.14 13.51 -17.91
N THR A 79 12.91 14.53 -18.32
CA THR A 79 12.79 15.18 -19.64
C THR A 79 14.01 14.95 -20.54
N SER A 80 15.00 14.16 -20.11
CA SER A 80 16.18 13.84 -20.92
C SER A 80 16.91 12.61 -20.39
N ALA A 81 17.73 11.97 -21.23
CA ALA A 81 18.58 10.86 -20.83
C ALA A 81 19.53 11.25 -19.67
N ASP A 82 20.00 12.51 -19.66
CA ASP A 82 20.96 13.01 -18.66
C ASP A 82 20.41 12.98 -17.24
N VAL A 83 19.09 13.16 -17.06
CA VAL A 83 18.45 13.14 -15.74
C VAL A 83 18.01 11.74 -15.31
N GLY A 84 18.22 10.71 -16.15
CA GLY A 84 18.02 9.29 -15.82
C GLY A 84 16.84 8.62 -16.52
N LEU A 85 15.95 9.38 -17.16
CA LEU A 85 14.88 8.88 -18.04
C LEU A 85 14.39 10.05 -18.91
N ASP A 86 14.12 9.76 -20.18
CA ASP A 86 13.51 10.70 -21.11
C ASP A 86 12.07 10.26 -21.40
N ALA A 87 11.08 11.03 -20.92
CA ALA A 87 9.67 10.72 -21.10
C ALA A 87 9.23 10.63 -22.57
N ASP A 88 9.89 11.33 -23.49
CA ASP A 88 9.51 11.37 -24.90
C ASP A 88 10.16 10.25 -25.71
N HIS A 89 11.29 9.71 -25.25
CA HIS A 89 12.07 8.71 -25.99
C HIS A 89 12.13 7.33 -25.33
N CYS A 90 11.69 7.19 -24.07
CA CYS A 90 11.71 5.89 -23.39
C CYS A 90 10.73 4.89 -24.02
N LYS A 91 11.07 3.60 -23.91
CA LYS A 91 10.16 2.50 -24.28
C LYS A 91 9.05 2.42 -23.24
N VAL A 92 7.81 2.44 -23.70
CA VAL A 92 6.65 2.16 -22.86
C VAL A 92 6.06 0.83 -23.28
N LEU A 93 6.06 -0.14 -22.37
CA LEU A 93 5.52 -1.48 -22.59
C LEU A 93 4.18 -1.59 -21.86
N VAL A 94 3.13 -1.97 -22.57
CA VAL A 94 1.79 -2.13 -22.00
C VAL A 94 1.42 -3.60 -22.05
N ASN A 95 1.27 -4.22 -20.87
CA ASN A 95 0.90 -5.61 -20.70
C ASN A 95 -0.24 -5.75 -19.68
N ILE A 96 -1.39 -5.12 -20.00
CA ILE A 96 -2.57 -5.05 -19.14
C ILE A 96 -3.64 -6.02 -19.65
N GLU A 97 -4.18 -6.84 -18.75
CA GLU A 97 -5.26 -7.79 -19.02
C GLU A 97 -6.57 -7.38 -18.31
N GLN A 98 -7.66 -8.10 -18.59
CA GLN A 98 -8.91 -7.94 -17.82
C GLN A 98 -8.84 -8.73 -16.51
N GLN A 99 -9.57 -8.26 -15.49
CA GLN A 99 -9.67 -8.98 -14.21
C GLN A 99 -10.30 -10.38 -14.41
N SER A 100 -9.75 -11.37 -13.69
CA SER A 100 -10.31 -12.73 -13.67
C SER A 100 -11.82 -12.75 -13.32
N PRO A 101 -12.66 -13.40 -14.13
CA PRO A 101 -14.09 -13.56 -13.86
C PRO A 101 -14.40 -14.22 -12.51
N ASP A 102 -13.53 -15.13 -12.03
CA ASP A 102 -13.72 -15.84 -10.75
C ASP A 102 -13.58 -14.89 -9.55
N ILE A 103 -12.62 -13.95 -9.62
CA ILE A 103 -12.45 -12.89 -8.63
C ILE A 103 -13.65 -11.93 -8.69
N ALA A 104 -14.07 -11.54 -9.90
CA ALA A 104 -15.19 -10.63 -10.08
C ALA A 104 -16.51 -11.16 -9.48
N GLN A 105 -16.76 -12.46 -9.59
CA GLN A 105 -17.93 -13.12 -8.98
C GLN A 105 -17.87 -13.10 -7.45
N GLY A 106 -16.71 -13.42 -6.86
CA GLY A 106 -16.53 -13.45 -5.40
C GLY A 106 -16.65 -12.08 -4.74
N VAL A 107 -16.08 -11.04 -5.37
CA VAL A 107 -15.95 -9.70 -4.78
C VAL A 107 -17.22 -8.87 -4.99
N HIS A 108 -17.66 -8.71 -6.22
CA HIS A 108 -18.77 -7.81 -6.59
C HIS A 108 -19.89 -8.50 -7.38
N GLY A 109 -19.83 -9.82 -7.58
CA GLY A 109 -20.85 -10.59 -8.31
C GLY A 109 -21.05 -10.09 -9.73
N HIS A 110 -19.97 -9.79 -10.46
CA HIS A 110 -20.06 -9.11 -11.76
C HIS A 110 -20.85 -7.79 -11.73
N LEU A 111 -20.67 -7.01 -10.65
CA LEU A 111 -21.30 -5.70 -10.42
C LEU A 111 -22.79 -5.79 -10.03
N THR A 112 -23.23 -6.94 -9.52
CA THR A 112 -24.62 -7.15 -9.06
C THR A 112 -24.79 -7.02 -7.54
N LYS A 113 -23.71 -7.15 -6.75
CA LYS A 113 -23.77 -7.05 -5.28
C LYS A 113 -24.04 -5.61 -4.85
N ARG A 114 -24.87 -5.43 -3.81
CA ARG A 114 -25.07 -4.13 -3.15
C ARG A 114 -23.82 -3.75 -2.34
N PRO A 115 -23.58 -2.45 -2.05
CA PRO A 115 -22.40 -2.02 -1.31
C PRO A 115 -22.17 -2.75 0.03
N GLU A 116 -23.24 -3.02 0.77
CA GLU A 116 -23.21 -3.76 2.04
C GLU A 116 -22.86 -5.26 1.90
N GLU A 117 -22.92 -5.79 0.67
CA GLU A 117 -22.65 -7.20 0.31
C GLU A 117 -21.34 -7.38 -0.46
N ILE A 118 -20.66 -6.27 -0.83
CA ILE A 118 -19.36 -6.32 -1.50
C ILE A 118 -18.34 -6.98 -0.56
N GLY A 119 -17.77 -8.10 -1.02
CA GLY A 119 -16.73 -8.80 -0.32
C GLY A 119 -15.38 -8.10 -0.45
N ALA A 120 -14.43 -8.41 0.45
CA ALA A 120 -13.06 -7.92 0.30
C ALA A 120 -12.45 -8.42 -1.03
N GLY A 121 -11.74 -7.52 -1.72
CA GLY A 121 -11.08 -7.82 -2.99
C GLY A 121 -9.98 -8.89 -2.89
N ASP A 122 -9.41 -9.05 -1.70
CA ASP A 122 -8.40 -10.05 -1.36
C ASP A 122 -8.44 -10.31 0.17
N GLN A 123 -7.72 -11.33 0.64
CA GLN A 123 -7.37 -11.49 2.05
C GLN A 123 -6.25 -10.54 2.46
N GLY A 124 -6.15 -10.25 3.75
CA GLY A 124 -5.04 -9.46 4.29
C GLY A 124 -5.37 -8.84 5.63
N HIS A 125 -4.41 -8.13 6.21
CA HIS A 125 -4.63 -7.30 7.39
C HIS A 125 -3.98 -5.93 7.19
N MET A 126 -4.56 -4.89 7.79
CA MET A 126 -4.14 -3.50 7.62
C MET A 126 -4.02 -2.84 8.98
N PHE A 127 -3.13 -1.85 9.09
CA PHE A 127 -2.88 -1.11 10.32
C PHE A 127 -3.07 0.39 10.15
N GLY A 128 -3.72 0.97 11.14
CA GLY A 128 -3.94 2.40 11.33
C GLY A 128 -3.14 2.86 12.52
N TYR A 129 -2.48 4.00 12.42
CA TYR A 129 -1.70 4.56 13.52
C TYR A 129 -1.91 6.05 13.66
N ALA A 130 -1.92 6.53 14.90
CA ALA A 130 -1.88 7.95 15.24
C ALA A 130 -1.17 8.17 16.59
N THR A 131 -0.57 9.33 16.74
CA THR A 131 0.22 9.78 17.88
C THR A 131 0.06 11.29 18.01
N ASP A 132 0.08 11.85 19.22
CA ASP A 132 -0.11 13.28 19.46
C ASP A 132 1.17 14.13 19.36
N GLU A 133 2.28 13.53 18.93
CA GLU A 133 3.59 14.20 18.85
C GLU A 133 3.68 15.29 17.74
N THR A 134 2.76 15.28 16.78
CA THR A 134 2.64 16.32 15.73
C THR A 134 1.18 16.75 15.52
N PRO A 135 0.93 17.98 15.01
CA PRO A 135 -0.43 18.46 14.71
C PRO A 135 -1.23 17.56 13.76
N GLU A 136 -0.57 16.98 12.76
CA GLU A 136 -1.16 16.04 11.79
C GLU A 136 -1.36 14.61 12.34
N LEU A 137 -1.09 14.42 13.63
CA LEU A 137 -1.20 13.16 14.37
C LEU A 137 -0.38 12.02 13.76
N MET A 138 0.86 12.32 13.40
CA MET A 138 1.85 11.43 12.77
C MET A 138 3.18 11.41 13.55
N PRO A 139 4.00 10.36 13.40
CA PRO A 139 5.33 10.33 14.00
C PRO A 139 6.25 11.42 13.45
N LEU A 140 6.93 12.16 14.31
CA LEU A 140 7.79 13.28 13.93
C LEU A 140 8.93 12.84 13.01
N SER A 141 9.59 11.70 13.27
CA SER A 141 10.67 11.20 12.42
C SER A 141 10.22 11.01 10.97
N HIS A 142 9.02 10.45 10.77
CA HIS A 142 8.43 10.25 9.45
C HIS A 142 8.00 11.58 8.81
N VAL A 143 7.33 12.45 9.58
CA VAL A 143 6.90 13.78 9.11
C VAL A 143 8.09 14.60 8.62
N LEU A 144 9.18 14.66 9.38
CA LEU A 144 10.36 15.43 9.01
C LEU A 144 11.06 14.86 7.77
N ALA A 145 11.27 13.54 7.69
CA ALA A 145 11.85 12.93 6.50
C ALA A 145 11.00 13.24 5.25
N THR A 146 9.68 13.03 5.33
CA THR A 146 8.76 13.30 4.23
C THR A 146 8.72 14.77 3.82
N LYS A 147 8.70 15.70 4.79
CA LYS A 147 8.73 17.15 4.48
C LYS A 147 10.05 17.59 3.89
N LEU A 148 11.18 17.01 4.28
CA LEU A 148 12.48 17.27 3.64
C LEU A 148 12.47 16.83 2.17
N GLY A 149 11.92 15.64 1.89
CA GLY A 149 11.81 15.15 0.52
C GLY A 149 10.89 16.02 -0.36
N ALA A 150 9.75 16.44 0.18
CA ALA A 150 8.86 17.38 -0.50
C ALA A 150 9.54 18.75 -0.73
N LYS A 151 10.31 19.24 0.25
CA LYS A 151 11.03 20.51 0.15
C LYS A 151 12.12 20.47 -0.92
N LEU A 152 12.87 19.36 -1.04
CA LEU A 152 13.84 19.15 -2.13
C LEU A 152 13.19 19.31 -3.51
N THR A 153 12.04 18.68 -3.70
CA THR A 153 11.27 18.82 -4.95
C THR A 153 10.80 20.25 -5.17
N GLU A 154 10.31 20.93 -4.13
CA GLU A 154 9.84 22.31 -4.21
C GLU A 154 10.96 23.25 -4.69
N VAL A 155 12.14 23.19 -4.05
CA VAL A 155 13.27 24.08 -4.37
C VAL A 155 13.91 23.77 -5.73
N ARG A 156 13.76 22.52 -6.21
CA ARG A 156 14.08 22.16 -7.60
C ARG A 156 13.10 22.77 -8.58
N LYS A 157 11.79 22.53 -8.40
CA LYS A 157 10.74 22.93 -9.33
C LYS A 157 10.55 24.45 -9.40
N ASN A 158 10.83 25.18 -8.32
CA ASN A 158 10.74 26.64 -8.29
C ASN A 158 12.05 27.35 -8.69
N GLY A 159 13.13 26.60 -8.96
CA GLY A 159 14.41 27.14 -9.41
C GLY A 159 15.30 27.73 -8.31
N THR A 160 14.97 27.57 -7.02
CA THR A 160 15.82 28.03 -5.90
C THR A 160 17.15 27.27 -5.87
N CYS A 161 17.11 25.95 -6.09
CA CYS A 161 18.29 25.10 -6.23
C CYS A 161 18.23 24.42 -7.61
N PRO A 162 18.56 25.15 -8.70
CA PRO A 162 18.33 24.70 -10.07
C PRO A 162 19.25 23.53 -10.48
N TRP A 163 20.32 23.30 -9.73
CA TRP A 163 21.23 22.17 -9.91
C TRP A 163 20.64 20.83 -9.48
N LEU A 164 19.52 20.82 -8.76
CA LEU A 164 18.84 19.60 -8.32
C LEU A 164 18.21 18.84 -9.49
N ARG A 165 18.34 17.51 -9.44
CA ARG A 165 17.64 16.58 -10.34
C ARG A 165 16.55 15.81 -9.57
N PRO A 166 15.66 15.05 -10.24
CA PRO A 166 14.44 14.54 -9.61
C PRO A 166 14.65 13.52 -8.47
N ASP A 167 15.67 12.66 -8.54
CA ASP A 167 15.86 11.59 -7.54
C ASP A 167 16.48 12.13 -6.24
N GLY A 168 15.96 11.69 -5.10
CA GLY A 168 16.42 12.15 -3.80
C GLY A 168 15.88 11.28 -2.65
N LYS A 169 16.67 11.18 -1.59
CA LYS A 169 16.40 10.38 -0.39
C LYS A 169 16.70 11.21 0.84
N THR A 170 15.89 11.03 1.87
CA THR A 170 16.02 11.73 3.14
C THR A 170 15.81 10.76 4.29
N GLN A 171 16.52 10.95 5.39
CA GLN A 171 16.36 10.13 6.58
C GLN A 171 16.60 10.98 7.82
N VAL A 172 15.76 10.80 8.83
CA VAL A 172 15.81 11.57 10.08
C VAL A 172 15.81 10.61 11.25
N THR A 173 16.84 10.72 12.08
CA THR A 173 16.91 10.06 13.38
C THR A 173 16.51 11.07 14.45
N VAL A 174 15.45 10.76 15.20
CA VAL A 174 14.94 11.58 16.29
C VAL A 174 15.23 10.89 17.61
N GLU A 175 15.63 11.67 18.60
CA GLU A 175 15.77 11.25 19.98
C GLU A 175 14.44 11.41 20.71
N TYR A 176 13.96 10.34 21.33
CA TYR A 176 12.66 10.27 21.97
C TYR A 176 12.76 9.97 23.45
N TYR A 177 11.81 10.52 24.21
CA TYR A 177 11.48 10.10 25.56
C TYR A 177 10.13 9.37 25.56
N ASN A 178 10.01 8.30 26.34
CA ASN A 178 8.77 7.57 26.54
C ASN A 178 8.05 8.07 27.80
N GLU A 179 6.96 8.80 27.61
CA GLU A 179 6.11 9.29 28.70
C GLU A 179 4.89 8.38 28.86
N ASN A 180 5.03 7.32 29.66
CA ASN A 180 3.95 6.37 29.97
C ASN A 180 3.24 5.84 28.70
N GLY A 181 4.02 5.50 27.67
CA GLY A 181 3.54 5.00 26.38
C GLY A 181 3.41 6.08 25.30
N ALA A 182 3.38 7.38 25.65
CA ALA A 182 3.37 8.46 24.68
C ALA A 182 4.79 8.79 24.20
N MET A 183 4.94 9.11 22.91
CA MET A 183 6.23 9.48 22.32
C MET A 183 6.42 10.97 22.40
N VAL A 184 7.50 11.40 23.07
CA VAL A 184 7.85 12.81 23.21
C VAL A 184 9.17 13.05 22.49
N PRO A 185 9.17 13.69 21.31
CA PRO A 185 10.40 14.06 20.62
C PRO A 185 11.20 15.07 21.44
N VAL A 186 12.49 14.80 21.64
CA VAL A 186 13.42 15.66 22.38
C VAL A 186 14.17 16.56 21.40
N ARG A 187 14.85 15.94 20.42
CA ARG A 187 15.67 16.62 19.40
C ARG A 187 15.86 15.74 18.18
N VAL A 188 16.30 16.34 17.07
CA VAL A 188 16.79 15.61 15.90
C VAL A 188 18.26 15.29 16.12
N HIS A 189 18.57 13.99 16.15
CA HIS A 189 19.92 13.48 16.32
C HIS A 189 20.71 13.54 15.03
N THR A 190 20.15 13.02 13.93
CA THR A 190 20.83 12.94 12.63
C THR A 190 19.86 13.29 11.51
N VAL A 191 20.33 14.09 10.56
CA VAL A 191 19.68 14.34 9.27
C VAL A 191 20.60 13.82 8.16
N LEU A 192 20.04 12.98 7.29
CA LEU A 192 20.69 12.50 6.07
C LEU A 192 19.89 12.99 4.87
N ILE A 193 20.58 13.57 3.88
CA ILE A 193 20.04 13.87 2.56
C ILE A 193 21.03 13.36 1.52
N SER A 194 20.54 12.54 0.58
CA SER A 194 21.24 12.18 -0.65
C SER A 194 20.37 12.62 -1.81
N THR A 195 20.81 13.60 -2.57
CA THR A 195 20.04 14.16 -3.68
C THR A 195 20.82 14.11 -4.99
N GLN A 196 20.11 13.77 -6.07
CA GLN A 196 20.64 13.84 -7.42
C GLN A 196 20.89 15.29 -7.80
N HIS A 197 22.00 15.53 -8.50
CA HIS A 197 22.41 16.87 -8.92
C HIS A 197 23.05 16.86 -10.31
N ASP A 198 23.21 18.04 -10.91
CA ASP A 198 23.96 18.20 -12.14
C ASP A 198 25.49 18.12 -11.92
N GLU A 199 26.26 18.23 -12.99
CA GLU A 199 27.71 18.07 -12.93
C GLU A 199 28.46 19.30 -12.41
N THR A 200 27.77 20.43 -12.27
CA THR A 200 28.37 21.77 -12.13
C THR A 200 28.52 22.21 -10.68
N VAL A 201 27.60 21.79 -9.80
CA VAL A 201 27.61 22.17 -8.39
C VAL A 201 28.64 21.38 -7.58
N THR A 202 29.34 22.06 -6.67
CA THR A 202 30.31 21.43 -5.76
C THR A 202 29.64 20.83 -4.53
N ASN A 203 30.30 19.88 -3.86
CA ASN A 203 29.77 19.30 -2.62
C ASN A 203 29.59 20.32 -1.48
N ASP A 204 30.44 21.35 -1.43
CA ASP A 204 30.35 22.40 -0.41
C ASP A 204 29.12 23.29 -0.64
N GLU A 205 28.84 23.65 -1.90
CA GLU A 205 27.62 24.37 -2.29
C GLU A 205 26.37 23.52 -2.04
N ILE A 206 26.38 22.23 -2.42
CA ILE A 206 25.29 21.29 -2.08
C ILE A 206 25.03 21.30 -0.58
N ALA A 207 26.07 21.14 0.24
CA ALA A 207 25.92 21.08 1.69
C ALA A 207 25.38 22.40 2.28
N ALA A 208 25.84 23.54 1.78
CA ALA A 208 25.36 24.85 2.20
C ALA A 208 23.88 25.07 1.83
N ASP A 209 23.52 24.81 0.58
CA ASP A 209 22.17 25.00 0.06
C ASP A 209 21.18 24.05 0.73
N LEU A 210 21.53 22.77 0.91
CA LEU A 210 20.67 21.82 1.61
C LEU A 210 20.39 22.24 3.05
N LYS A 211 21.39 22.78 3.76
CA LYS A 211 21.16 23.30 5.12
C LYS A 211 20.22 24.50 5.10
N GLN A 212 20.47 25.46 4.21
CA GLN A 212 19.78 26.75 4.21
C GLN A 212 18.38 26.69 3.60
N HIS A 213 18.21 25.98 2.49
CA HIS A 213 17.00 26.01 1.67
C HIS A 213 16.09 24.79 1.87
N VAL A 214 16.61 23.71 2.47
CA VAL A 214 15.85 22.46 2.69
C VAL A 214 15.67 22.15 4.17
N ILE A 215 16.75 22.05 4.94
CA ILE A 215 16.70 21.59 6.34
C ILE A 215 16.10 22.66 7.25
N LYS A 216 16.70 23.86 7.27
CA LYS A 216 16.29 24.95 8.15
C LYS A 216 14.81 25.38 7.96
N PRO A 217 14.25 25.42 6.74
CA PRO A 217 12.83 25.74 6.56
C PRO A 217 11.87 24.62 7.02
N VAL A 218 12.34 23.39 7.17
CA VAL A 218 11.50 22.21 7.47
C VAL A 218 11.57 21.79 8.93
N ILE A 219 12.77 21.70 9.49
CA ILE A 219 12.95 21.21 10.86
C ILE A 219 12.82 22.39 11.82
N PRO A 220 11.86 22.37 12.77
CA PRO A 220 11.73 23.42 13.76
C PRO A 220 13.01 23.60 14.58
N ASP A 221 13.45 24.85 14.76
CA ASP A 221 14.71 25.20 15.45
C ASP A 221 14.84 24.55 16.83
N LYS A 222 13.73 24.37 17.56
CA LYS A 222 13.72 23.71 18.88
C LYS A 222 14.23 22.26 18.88
N TYR A 223 14.29 21.60 17.72
CA TYR A 223 14.79 20.24 17.60
C TYR A 223 16.21 20.18 17.02
N LEU A 224 16.80 21.31 16.62
CA LEU A 224 18.17 21.38 16.11
C LEU A 224 19.10 21.97 17.17
N ASP A 225 20.27 21.37 17.32
CA ASP A 225 21.32 21.88 18.21
C ASP A 225 22.73 21.68 17.60
N ASP A 226 23.74 22.11 18.34
CA ASP A 226 25.16 22.01 17.97
C ASP A 226 25.66 20.56 17.85
N LYS A 227 24.88 19.58 18.33
CA LYS A 227 25.18 18.15 18.26
C LYS A 227 24.40 17.43 17.17
N THR A 228 23.52 18.11 16.43
CA THR A 228 22.81 17.47 15.32
C THR A 228 23.81 17.10 14.22
N ILE A 229 23.80 15.83 13.83
CA ILE A 229 24.71 15.29 12.80
C ILE A 229 24.06 15.48 11.43
N PHE A 230 24.83 16.00 10.47
CA PHE A 230 24.37 16.20 9.10
C PHE A 230 25.21 15.37 8.13
N HIS A 231 24.56 14.44 7.44
CA HIS A 231 25.14 13.72 6.30
C HIS A 231 24.50 14.24 5.01
N LEU A 232 25.25 15.04 4.25
CA LEU A 232 24.75 15.70 3.05
C LEU A 232 25.54 15.19 1.84
N ASN A 233 24.88 14.42 0.98
CA ASN A 233 25.48 13.62 -0.08
C ASN A 233 26.73 12.83 0.39
N PRO A 234 26.60 11.96 1.41
CA PRO A 234 27.76 11.30 2.03
C PRO A 234 28.51 10.35 1.09
N SER A 235 27.89 9.88 0.01
CA SER A 235 28.55 9.08 -1.04
C SER A 235 29.40 9.94 -2.00
N GLY A 236 29.39 11.27 -1.84
CA GLY A 236 29.96 12.21 -2.79
C GLY A 236 29.01 12.47 -3.95
N ARG A 237 29.44 12.14 -5.17
CA ARG A 237 28.73 12.50 -6.40
C ARG A 237 27.50 11.61 -6.64
N PHE A 238 26.35 12.24 -6.90
CA PHE A 238 25.09 11.59 -7.28
C PHE A 238 24.52 12.29 -8.53
N VAL A 239 25.08 12.02 -9.70
CA VAL A 239 24.62 12.64 -10.97
C VAL A 239 23.63 11.75 -11.72
N ILE A 240 23.95 10.46 -11.80
CA ILE A 240 23.09 9.43 -12.37
C ILE A 240 22.03 9.06 -11.31
N GLY A 241 20.76 9.10 -11.68
CA GLY A 241 19.64 8.78 -10.79
C GLY A 241 18.44 8.25 -11.56
N GLY A 242 17.32 8.10 -10.86
CA GLY A 242 16.09 7.59 -11.46
C GLY A 242 16.24 6.17 -12.03
N PRO A 243 15.44 5.80 -13.05
CA PRO A 243 15.45 4.44 -13.62
C PRO A 243 16.79 3.99 -14.22
N HIS A 244 17.65 4.93 -14.64
CA HIS A 244 18.99 4.60 -15.11
C HIS A 244 19.87 4.10 -13.97
N GLY A 245 19.81 4.76 -12.81
CA GLY A 245 20.58 4.38 -11.63
C GLY A 245 20.08 3.08 -10.98
N ASP A 246 18.76 2.90 -10.88
CA ASP A 246 18.17 1.77 -10.15
C ASP A 246 16.84 1.32 -10.77
N ALA A 247 16.47 0.05 -10.58
CA ALA A 247 15.16 -0.44 -10.97
C ALA A 247 14.07 0.15 -10.05
N GLY A 248 12.87 0.34 -10.57
CA GLY A 248 11.70 0.75 -9.78
C GLY A 248 10.53 -0.21 -9.97
N LEU A 249 9.78 -0.44 -8.90
CA LEU A 249 8.53 -1.20 -8.92
C LEU A 249 7.49 -0.58 -7.99
N THR A 250 6.22 -0.63 -8.40
CA THR A 250 5.07 -0.22 -7.58
C THR A 250 5.07 -1.01 -6.26
N GLY A 251 4.69 -0.34 -5.17
CA GLY A 251 4.52 -0.97 -3.87
C GLY A 251 5.82 -1.35 -3.15
N ARG A 252 6.96 -0.78 -3.55
CA ARG A 252 8.26 -1.02 -2.87
C ARG A 252 8.60 0.00 -1.78
N LYS A 253 7.73 0.98 -1.54
CA LYS A 253 7.91 2.05 -0.54
C LYS A 253 6.80 2.10 0.52
N ILE A 254 6.17 0.95 0.82
CA ILE A 254 5.01 0.84 1.73
C ILE A 254 5.23 1.41 3.15
N ILE A 255 6.46 1.38 3.68
CA ILE A 255 6.75 1.99 5.00
C ILE A 255 6.86 3.51 4.91
N ILE A 256 7.38 4.04 3.79
CA ILE A 256 7.38 5.47 3.48
C ILE A 256 5.97 5.97 3.18
N ASP A 257 5.11 5.12 2.60
CA ASP A 257 3.71 5.47 2.35
C ASP A 257 2.86 5.59 3.61
N THR A 258 3.32 4.95 4.69
CA THR A 258 2.55 4.82 5.93
C THR A 258 3.16 5.63 7.07
N TYR A 259 3.90 4.97 7.96
CA TYR A 259 4.24 5.54 9.28
C TYR A 259 5.75 5.52 9.55
N GLY A 260 6.59 5.27 8.54
CA GLY A 260 8.05 5.36 8.67
C GLY A 260 8.65 4.40 9.70
N GLY A 261 8.03 3.24 9.90
CA GLY A 261 8.43 2.20 10.86
C GLY A 261 7.65 2.20 12.16
N TRP A 262 6.89 3.26 12.44
CA TRP A 262 5.98 3.31 13.59
C TRP A 262 4.68 2.54 13.35
N GLY A 263 3.96 2.24 14.43
CA GLY A 263 2.75 1.42 14.35
C GLY A 263 3.07 0.01 13.87
N ALA A 264 2.49 -0.40 12.75
CA ALA A 264 2.79 -1.65 12.06
C ALA A 264 2.37 -1.55 10.58
N HIS A 265 2.70 -2.57 9.79
CA HIS A 265 2.30 -2.65 8.38
C HIS A 265 1.73 -4.03 8.03
N GLY A 266 0.75 -4.03 7.13
CA GLY A 266 0.01 -5.24 6.71
C GLY A 266 0.65 -6.05 5.60
N GLY A 267 1.57 -5.43 4.87
CA GLY A 267 2.24 -5.97 3.69
C GLY A 267 1.65 -5.49 2.36
N GLY A 268 0.36 -5.14 2.33
CA GLY A 268 -0.32 -4.67 1.12
C GLY A 268 0.12 -3.27 0.67
N ALA A 269 0.52 -3.14 -0.59
CA ALA A 269 0.77 -1.85 -1.25
C ALA A 269 -0.53 -1.10 -1.59
N PHE A 270 -0.44 0.20 -1.86
CA PHE A 270 -1.60 1.06 -2.15
C PHE A 270 -1.75 1.40 -3.63
N SER A 271 -0.70 1.91 -4.26
CA SER A 271 -0.77 2.48 -5.61
C SER A 271 -1.23 1.48 -6.67
N GLY A 272 -2.01 1.98 -7.64
CA GLY A 272 -2.57 1.15 -8.72
C GLY A 272 -3.80 0.32 -8.35
N LYS A 273 -4.27 0.39 -7.10
CA LYS A 273 -5.41 -0.40 -6.62
C LYS A 273 -6.67 0.43 -6.46
N ASP A 274 -7.78 0.00 -7.06
CA ASP A 274 -9.10 0.58 -6.82
C ASP A 274 -9.61 0.29 -5.39
N PRO A 275 -10.58 1.05 -4.85
CA PRO A 275 -10.93 0.98 -3.43
C PRO A 275 -11.65 -0.31 -3.00
N THR A 276 -11.99 -1.21 -3.92
CA THR A 276 -12.44 -2.57 -3.55
C THR A 276 -11.31 -3.43 -2.97
N LYS A 277 -10.04 -3.07 -3.22
CA LYS A 277 -8.86 -3.71 -2.63
C LYS A 277 -8.67 -3.18 -1.22
N VAL A 278 -8.89 -4.06 -0.24
CA VAL A 278 -8.85 -3.72 1.18
C VAL A 278 -7.46 -3.31 1.68
N ASP A 279 -6.38 -3.63 0.95
CA ASP A 279 -5.04 -3.10 1.24
C ASP A 279 -5.05 -1.57 1.32
N ARG A 280 -5.74 -0.90 0.39
CA ARG A 280 -5.85 0.55 0.35
C ARG A 280 -7.00 1.05 1.22
N SER A 281 -8.23 0.60 0.95
CA SER A 281 -9.41 1.14 1.63
C SER A 281 -9.45 0.75 3.12
N GLY A 282 -9.05 -0.49 3.44
CA GLY A 282 -8.89 -0.98 4.80
C GLY A 282 -7.85 -0.17 5.57
N ALA A 283 -6.66 0.07 4.99
CA ALA A 283 -5.62 0.90 5.62
C ALA A 283 -6.09 2.35 5.86
N TYR A 284 -6.78 2.95 4.89
CA TYR A 284 -7.30 4.31 5.02
C TYR A 284 -8.35 4.42 6.14
N ILE A 285 -9.28 3.47 6.25
CA ILE A 285 -10.29 3.55 7.31
C ILE A 285 -9.70 3.32 8.70
N VAL A 286 -8.69 2.47 8.85
CA VAL A 286 -8.02 2.29 10.15
C VAL A 286 -7.13 3.48 10.51
N ARG A 287 -6.55 4.19 9.53
CA ARG A 287 -5.94 5.52 9.77
C ARG A 287 -6.97 6.50 10.31
N GLN A 288 -8.15 6.60 9.69
CA GLN A 288 -9.22 7.47 10.17
C GLN A 288 -9.65 7.10 11.59
N ALA A 289 -9.78 5.82 11.89
CA ALA A 289 -10.13 5.33 13.23
C ALA A 289 -9.07 5.72 14.27
N ALA A 290 -7.79 5.38 14.04
CA ALA A 290 -6.69 5.72 14.95
C ALA A 290 -6.58 7.23 15.17
N LYS A 291 -6.63 8.02 14.08
CA LYS A 291 -6.59 9.49 14.13
C LYS A 291 -7.75 10.05 14.94
N SER A 292 -8.96 9.51 14.78
CA SER A 292 -10.15 9.94 15.52
C SER A 292 -10.08 9.61 17.01
N ILE A 293 -9.48 8.48 17.38
CA ILE A 293 -9.26 8.10 18.78
C ILE A 293 -8.31 9.11 19.45
N VAL A 294 -7.18 9.43 18.82
CA VAL A 294 -6.22 10.39 19.36
C VAL A 294 -6.79 11.80 19.39
N ALA A 295 -7.39 12.26 18.29
CA ALA A 295 -7.99 13.59 18.19
C ALA A 295 -9.14 13.84 19.18
N SER A 296 -9.90 12.79 19.53
CA SER A 296 -10.96 12.90 20.54
C SER A 296 -10.42 12.92 21.98
N GLY A 297 -9.11 12.70 22.16
CA GLY A 297 -8.44 12.66 23.46
C GLY A 297 -8.72 11.39 24.26
N LEU A 298 -9.14 10.30 23.61
CA LEU A 298 -9.33 8.99 24.25
C LEU A 298 -8.00 8.30 24.55
N ALA A 299 -6.98 8.57 23.73
CA ALA A 299 -5.61 8.09 23.90
C ALA A 299 -4.64 9.15 23.34
N ARG A 300 -3.37 9.07 23.71
CA ARG A 300 -2.30 9.90 23.10
C ARG A 300 -1.65 9.21 21.91
N ARG A 301 -1.69 7.87 21.91
CA ARG A 301 -1.13 7.02 20.87
C ARG A 301 -2.08 5.85 20.64
N CYS A 302 -2.32 5.47 19.41
CA CYS A 302 -3.23 4.37 19.10
C CYS A 302 -2.80 3.63 17.84
N ILE A 303 -2.83 2.31 17.91
CA ILE A 303 -2.81 1.41 16.75
C ILE A 303 -4.16 0.72 16.60
N VAL A 304 -4.61 0.55 15.35
CA VAL A 304 -5.83 -0.18 14.99
C VAL A 304 -5.47 -1.20 13.92
N GLN A 305 -5.85 -2.46 14.10
CA GLN A 305 -5.72 -3.50 13.07
C GLN A 305 -7.10 -3.92 12.57
N VAL A 306 -7.21 -4.22 11.29
CA VAL A 306 -8.37 -4.92 10.68
C VAL A 306 -7.87 -6.04 9.78
N SER A 307 -8.64 -7.13 9.63
CA SER A 307 -8.31 -8.20 8.67
C SER A 307 -9.53 -8.73 7.91
N TYR A 308 -9.29 -9.26 6.71
CA TYR A 308 -10.33 -9.72 5.79
C TYR A 308 -9.98 -11.08 5.18
N ALA A 309 -11.03 -11.79 4.74
CA ALA A 309 -10.93 -12.89 3.77
C ALA A 309 -11.58 -12.46 2.46
N ILE A 310 -11.02 -12.92 1.34
CA ILE A 310 -11.54 -12.63 0.00
C ILE A 310 -13.02 -13.01 -0.12
N GLY A 311 -13.83 -12.12 -0.70
CA GLY A 311 -15.27 -12.32 -0.89
C GLY A 311 -16.15 -12.19 0.36
N VAL A 312 -15.56 -11.96 1.55
CA VAL A 312 -16.30 -11.75 2.81
C VAL A 312 -16.40 -10.24 3.10
N PRO A 313 -17.61 -9.68 3.31
CA PRO A 313 -17.76 -8.24 3.59
C PRO A 313 -17.28 -7.84 4.99
N GLU A 314 -17.62 -8.63 6.01
CA GLU A 314 -17.29 -8.32 7.40
C GLU A 314 -15.81 -8.64 7.69
N PRO A 315 -15.12 -7.83 8.51
CA PRO A 315 -13.75 -8.13 8.91
C PRO A 315 -13.70 -9.38 9.79
N LEU A 316 -12.66 -10.20 9.61
CA LEU A 316 -12.40 -11.37 10.45
C LEU A 316 -11.93 -10.97 11.85
N SER A 317 -11.17 -9.88 11.95
CA SER A 317 -10.70 -9.35 13.23
C SER A 317 -10.60 -7.82 13.20
N VAL A 318 -10.75 -7.23 14.38
CA VAL A 318 -10.46 -5.81 14.64
C VAL A 318 -9.76 -5.74 16.01
N PHE A 319 -8.63 -5.06 16.07
CA PHE A 319 -7.83 -4.90 17.29
C PHE A 319 -7.49 -3.42 17.51
N VAL A 320 -7.41 -3.01 18.77
CA VAL A 320 -7.03 -1.65 19.20
C VAL A 320 -6.06 -1.78 20.37
N ASP A 321 -4.97 -1.01 20.33
CA ASP A 321 -4.02 -0.86 21.44
C ASP A 321 -3.61 0.61 21.55
N SER A 322 -3.75 1.15 22.77
CA SER A 322 -3.42 2.55 23.08
C SER A 322 -2.02 2.73 23.66
N TYR A 323 -1.23 1.66 23.71
CA TYR A 323 0.10 1.59 24.30
C TYR A 323 0.13 2.05 25.76
N GLY A 324 -0.96 1.83 26.50
CA GLY A 324 -1.13 2.31 27.87
C GLY A 324 -1.50 3.79 28.00
N THR A 325 -1.68 4.51 26.89
CA THR A 325 -2.06 5.93 26.90
C THR A 325 -3.57 6.18 26.93
N GLY A 326 -4.37 5.11 26.81
CA GLY A 326 -5.84 5.17 26.82
C GLY A 326 -6.39 5.67 28.16
N LYS A 327 -7.36 6.60 28.11
CA LYS A 327 -8.11 7.06 29.29
C LYS A 327 -9.19 6.09 29.74
N ILE A 328 -9.52 5.12 28.88
CA ILE A 328 -10.44 4.02 29.14
C ILE A 328 -9.81 2.72 28.61
N PRO A 329 -10.25 1.53 29.07
CA PRO A 329 -9.69 0.27 28.61
C PRO A 329 -9.79 0.09 27.09
N ASP A 330 -8.76 -0.49 26.46
CA ASP A 330 -8.70 -0.70 25.01
C ASP A 330 -9.89 -1.52 24.47
N LYS A 331 -10.44 -2.44 25.27
CA LYS A 331 -11.67 -3.18 24.94
C LYS A 331 -12.89 -2.27 24.74
N GLU A 332 -12.96 -1.16 25.47
CA GLU A 332 -14.03 -0.16 25.36
C GLU A 332 -13.79 0.77 24.17
N ILE A 333 -12.52 1.15 23.91
CA ILE A 333 -12.14 1.88 22.68
C ILE A 333 -12.49 1.04 21.46
N LEU A 334 -12.16 -0.25 21.45
CA LEU A 334 -12.53 -1.19 20.39
C LEU A 334 -14.04 -1.24 20.16
N LYS A 335 -14.85 -1.26 21.22
CA LYS A 335 -16.32 -1.21 21.10
C LYS A 335 -16.77 0.09 20.43
N ILE A 336 -16.24 1.24 20.88
CA ILE A 336 -16.52 2.55 20.26
C ILE A 336 -16.15 2.54 18.78
N VAL A 337 -14.98 1.99 18.42
CA VAL A 337 -14.54 1.88 17.02
C VAL A 337 -15.54 1.07 16.21
N LYS A 338 -15.93 -0.13 16.66
CA LYS A 338 -16.89 -0.99 15.94
C LYS A 338 -18.30 -0.38 15.81
N GLU A 339 -18.70 0.48 16.75
CA GLU A 339 -19.99 1.19 16.69
C GLU A 339 -19.95 2.44 15.79
N ASN A 340 -18.76 3.03 15.59
CA ASN A 340 -18.62 4.28 14.84
C ASN A 340 -18.06 4.07 13.43
N PHE A 341 -17.39 2.96 13.11
CA PHE A 341 -16.80 2.71 11.79
C PHE A 341 -17.39 1.46 11.15
N ASP A 342 -17.82 1.59 9.90
CA ASP A 342 -18.26 0.47 9.07
C ASP A 342 -17.08 -0.04 8.25
N PHE A 343 -16.61 -1.23 8.57
CA PHE A 343 -15.42 -1.84 7.98
C PHE A 343 -15.73 -2.66 6.71
N ARG A 344 -16.97 -2.69 6.23
CA ARG A 344 -17.29 -3.42 4.99
C ARG A 344 -16.73 -2.68 3.77
N PRO A 345 -16.03 -3.34 2.83
CA PRO A 345 -15.30 -2.67 1.73
C PRO A 345 -16.14 -1.71 0.88
N GLY A 346 -17.37 -2.11 0.53
CA GLY A 346 -18.30 -1.24 -0.21
C GLY A 346 -18.74 -0.02 0.59
N MET A 347 -18.90 -0.17 1.92
CA MET A 347 -19.25 0.92 2.81
C MET A 347 -18.08 1.87 3.06
N ILE A 348 -16.86 1.34 3.21
CA ILE A 348 -15.64 2.17 3.30
C ILE A 348 -15.51 3.04 2.03
N SER A 349 -15.67 2.42 0.87
CA SER A 349 -15.57 3.11 -0.43
C SER A 349 -16.54 4.28 -0.55
N ILE A 350 -17.77 4.13 -0.03
CA ILE A 350 -18.79 5.19 -0.02
C ILE A 350 -18.49 6.24 1.05
N ASN A 351 -18.23 5.81 2.30
CA ASN A 351 -18.05 6.70 3.44
C ASN A 351 -16.83 7.60 3.30
N LEU A 352 -15.78 7.14 2.61
CA LEU A 352 -14.59 7.90 2.31
C LEU A 352 -14.59 8.48 0.88
N ASP A 353 -15.68 8.30 0.12
CA ASP A 353 -15.83 8.76 -1.26
C ASP A 353 -14.62 8.40 -2.16
N LEU A 354 -14.23 7.13 -2.16
CA LEU A 354 -12.98 6.65 -2.78
C LEU A 354 -13.12 6.34 -4.28
N LYS A 355 -14.35 6.35 -4.82
CA LYS A 355 -14.58 6.15 -6.26
C LYS A 355 -14.53 7.46 -7.06
N ARG A 356 -14.39 8.59 -6.37
CA ARG A 356 -14.28 9.92 -7.00
C ARG A 356 -12.96 10.03 -7.78
N GLY A 357 -13.06 10.08 -9.11
CA GLY A 357 -11.93 10.37 -10.00
C GLY A 357 -11.92 11.80 -10.55
N GLY A 358 -10.92 12.10 -11.39
CA GLY A 358 -10.86 13.33 -12.19
C GLY A 358 -10.10 14.52 -11.60
N ASN A 359 -9.54 14.40 -10.40
CA ASN A 359 -8.80 15.46 -9.71
C ASN A 359 -7.38 15.05 -9.28
N GLY A 360 -6.84 13.98 -9.86
CA GLY A 360 -5.51 13.46 -9.52
C GLY A 360 -5.42 12.98 -8.07
N ARG A 361 -6.54 12.53 -7.50
CA ARG A 361 -6.67 12.22 -6.08
C ARG A 361 -5.66 11.18 -5.62
N PHE A 362 -5.54 10.07 -6.34
CA PHE A 362 -4.65 8.98 -5.95
C PHE A 362 -3.21 9.26 -6.37
N LEU A 363 -2.98 9.93 -7.50
CA LEU A 363 -1.65 10.40 -7.90
C LEU A 363 -1.02 11.28 -6.82
N LYS A 364 -1.80 12.18 -6.20
CA LYS A 364 -1.34 12.99 -5.08
C LYS A 364 -0.89 12.15 -3.89
N THR A 365 -1.43 10.95 -3.68
CA THR A 365 -1.04 10.05 -2.57
C THR A 365 0.27 9.31 -2.81
N ALA A 366 0.60 9.07 -4.08
CA ALA A 366 1.69 8.17 -4.48
C ALA A 366 3.11 8.69 -4.17
N ALA A 367 3.25 9.95 -3.75
CA ALA A 367 4.49 10.51 -3.22
C ALA A 367 4.22 11.32 -1.95
N TYR A 368 5.23 11.35 -1.06
CA TYR A 368 5.21 12.09 0.20
C TYR A 368 4.15 11.61 1.21
N GLY A 369 3.87 10.31 1.22
CA GLY A 369 3.02 9.65 2.21
C GLY A 369 1.51 9.77 1.91
N HIS A 370 0.77 8.71 2.27
CA HIS A 370 -0.69 8.67 2.14
C HIS A 370 -1.40 9.33 3.33
N PHE A 371 -0.70 9.53 4.45
CA PHE A 371 -1.26 9.96 5.73
C PHE A 371 -0.64 11.26 6.23
N GLY A 372 -1.35 11.95 7.12
CA GLY A 372 -0.86 13.18 7.77
C GLY A 372 -0.84 14.41 6.86
N ARG A 373 -1.74 14.46 5.87
CA ARG A 373 -1.82 15.54 4.88
C ARG A 373 -3.22 16.14 4.88
N ASP A 374 -3.30 17.46 4.75
CA ASP A 374 -4.56 18.21 4.91
C ASP A 374 -5.29 18.50 3.60
N ASP A 375 -4.88 17.85 2.51
CA ASP A 375 -5.59 17.95 1.23
C ASP A 375 -7.03 17.40 1.39
N PRO A 376 -8.07 18.13 0.96
CA PRO A 376 -9.46 17.71 1.13
C PRO A 376 -9.81 16.41 0.38
N ASP A 377 -8.98 15.96 -0.56
CA ASP A 377 -9.11 14.64 -1.18
C ASP A 377 -8.72 13.50 -0.24
N PHE A 378 -8.01 13.75 0.85
CA PHE A 378 -7.63 12.71 1.81
C PHE A 378 -8.69 12.59 2.89
N THR A 379 -9.88 12.16 2.48
CA THR A 379 -11.07 12.04 3.34
C THR A 379 -10.85 11.17 4.58
N TRP A 380 -9.88 10.25 4.56
CA TRP A 380 -9.48 9.45 5.73
C TRP A 380 -8.74 10.25 6.80
N GLU A 381 -8.20 11.43 6.47
CA GLU A 381 -7.59 12.35 7.43
C GLU A 381 -8.64 13.21 8.16
N ILE A 382 -9.91 13.18 7.72
CA ILE A 382 -11.01 13.87 8.38
C ILE A 382 -11.38 13.11 9.66
N VAL A 383 -11.18 13.77 10.80
CA VAL A 383 -11.50 13.24 12.13
C VAL A 383 -13.00 13.02 12.27
N LYS A 384 -13.38 11.82 12.71
CA LYS A 384 -14.77 11.46 12.98
C LYS A 384 -15.09 11.73 14.47
N PRO A 385 -16.15 12.49 14.78
CA PRO A 385 -16.65 12.58 16.15
C PRO A 385 -17.11 11.20 16.66
N LEU A 386 -16.55 10.73 17.77
CA LEU A 386 -16.83 9.40 18.31
C LEU A 386 -17.97 9.44 19.33
N LYS A 387 -19.11 8.82 18.99
CA LYS A 387 -20.24 8.64 19.92
C LYS A 387 -19.82 7.68 21.04
N GLY A 388 -20.20 8.00 22.28
CA GLY A 388 -19.83 7.21 23.45
C GLY A 388 -18.51 7.63 24.11
N SER A 389 -17.74 8.55 23.51
CA SER A 389 -16.63 9.21 24.19
C SER A 389 -17.18 10.26 25.16
N LYS A 390 -17.33 9.92 26.45
CA LYS A 390 -17.51 10.98 27.45
C LYS A 390 -16.18 11.72 27.54
N ARG A 391 -16.15 12.99 27.12
CA ARG A 391 -15.01 13.88 27.40
C ARG A 391 -14.80 13.91 28.92
N SER A 392 -13.80 13.22 29.41
CA SER A 392 -13.38 13.31 30.80
C SER A 392 -12.69 14.66 31.00
N GLY A 393 -13.39 15.60 31.64
CA GLY A 393 -12.78 16.78 32.27
C GLY A 393 -13.15 18.14 31.67
N GLY A 394 -14.29 18.69 32.08
CA GLY A 394 -14.57 20.12 32.12
C GLY A 394 -15.48 20.35 33.32
N GLY A 395 -14.92 20.87 34.41
CA GLY A 395 -15.60 21.02 35.69
C GLY A 395 -16.88 21.85 35.58
N SER A 396 -17.90 21.38 36.30
CA SER A 396 -19.06 22.18 36.66
C SER A 396 -18.58 23.40 37.45
N ALA A 397 -18.76 24.59 36.90
CA ALA A 397 -18.95 25.79 37.69
C ALA A 397 -20.39 26.22 37.44
N ASN A 398 -21.21 26.13 38.49
CA ASN A 398 -22.43 26.91 38.61
C ASN A 398 -22.06 28.38 38.37
N ASP A 399 -22.82 29.08 37.53
CA ASP A 399 -23.14 30.47 37.83
C ASP A 399 -24.51 30.81 37.25
N ASP A 400 -25.46 30.90 38.17
CA ASP A 400 -26.69 31.66 37.99
C ASP A 400 -26.33 33.14 37.81
N GLY A 401 -27.20 33.85 37.09
CA GLY A 401 -26.86 35.13 36.48
C GLY A 401 -26.50 36.27 37.43
N ASP A 402 -25.77 37.24 36.89
CA ASP A 402 -26.16 38.63 37.08
C ASP A 402 -25.69 39.48 35.90
N SER A 403 -26.58 40.36 35.47
CA SER A 403 -26.39 41.34 34.42
C SER A 403 -26.27 42.71 35.08
N ASP A 404 -25.08 43.30 35.14
CA ASP A 404 -24.89 44.75 34.97
C ASP A 404 -23.44 45.21 35.16
N ASN A 405 -23.13 46.31 34.47
CA ASN A 405 -22.06 47.28 34.76
C ASN A 405 -20.58 46.83 34.65
N MET A 406 -19.88 47.32 33.62
CA MET A 406 -19.20 48.63 33.71
C MET A 406 -18.46 49.00 32.42
N ARG A 407 -18.47 50.31 32.18
CA ARG A 407 -17.80 51.06 31.12
C ARG A 407 -16.28 51.05 31.27
N GLY A 408 -15.61 50.96 30.11
CA GLY A 408 -14.54 51.87 29.67
C GLY A 408 -13.18 51.81 30.37
N HIS A 409 -12.14 51.44 29.62
CA HIS A 409 -10.99 52.32 29.43
C HIS A 409 -10.19 51.94 28.17
N LYS A 410 -9.93 52.97 27.34
CA LYS A 410 -9.05 53.01 26.17
C LYS A 410 -7.62 52.57 26.49
N LEU A 411 -6.95 51.93 25.54
CA LEU A 411 -5.54 52.20 25.23
C LEU A 411 -5.32 52.22 23.71
N GLU A 412 -4.54 53.20 23.27
CA GLU A 412 -4.39 53.70 21.90
C GLU A 412 -3.36 52.92 21.07
N ASN A 413 -3.59 52.95 19.75
CA ASN A 413 -2.68 52.51 18.69
C ASN A 413 -1.64 53.60 18.34
N GLY A 414 -0.39 53.19 18.16
CA GLY A 414 0.65 53.96 17.46
C GLY A 414 0.82 53.46 16.02
N HIS A 415 0.65 54.37 15.06
CA HIS A 415 0.73 54.17 13.61
C HIS A 415 2.19 54.15 13.09
N SER A 416 2.44 53.48 11.96
CA SER A 416 2.98 54.15 10.76
C SER A 416 2.95 53.29 9.48
N ASN A 417 2.16 53.81 8.53
CA ASN A 417 2.37 53.94 7.08
C ASN A 417 2.30 52.74 6.12
N VAL A 418 1.15 52.75 5.43
CA VAL A 418 0.78 52.17 4.14
C VAL A 418 1.28 53.06 3.01
N SER A 419 1.70 52.48 1.88
CA SER A 419 1.71 53.12 0.56
C SER A 419 0.69 52.42 -0.36
N ASN A 420 -0.24 53.22 -0.89
CA ASN A 420 -1.36 52.88 -1.76
C ASN A 420 -0.94 52.46 -3.18
N VAL A 421 -1.68 51.50 -3.77
CA VAL A 421 -2.11 51.54 -5.18
C VAL A 421 -3.53 50.96 -5.26
N GLU A 422 -4.46 51.73 -5.84
CA GLU A 422 -5.87 51.41 -6.05
C GLU A 422 -6.13 50.59 -7.33
N ILE A 423 -7.00 49.58 -7.18
CA ILE A 423 -8.22 49.26 -7.95
C ILE A 423 -8.18 49.22 -9.49
N GLU A 424 -8.45 48.03 -10.04
CA GLU A 424 -9.40 47.87 -11.15
C GLU A 424 -10.20 46.56 -11.01
N LYS A 425 -11.51 46.66 -10.78
CA LYS A 425 -12.49 45.57 -10.94
C LYS A 425 -13.42 45.97 -12.08
N SER A 426 -13.28 45.29 -13.21
CA SER A 426 -14.16 45.46 -14.38
C SER A 426 -15.55 44.85 -14.14
N ARG A 427 -16.57 45.70 -14.29
CA ARG A 427 -17.99 45.35 -14.48
C ARG A 427 -18.20 44.69 -15.84
N VAL A 428 -19.08 43.67 -15.89
CA VAL A 428 -19.92 43.39 -17.06
C VAL A 428 -21.37 43.27 -16.59
N THR A 429 -22.25 43.98 -17.29
CA THR A 429 -23.69 44.16 -17.06
C THR A 429 -24.53 43.38 -18.06
N GLY A 430 -25.68 42.86 -17.59
CA GLY A 430 -26.91 42.55 -18.37
C GLY A 430 -26.90 41.19 -19.07
N ILE A 431 -27.97 40.38 -19.10
CA ILE A 431 -29.41 40.69 -19.19
C ILE A 431 -30.24 39.58 -18.52
N ALA A 432 -31.39 39.99 -17.98
CA ALA A 432 -32.40 39.23 -17.24
C ALA A 432 -33.39 38.43 -18.11
N ASN A 433 -33.97 37.39 -17.49
CA ASN A 433 -35.37 36.91 -17.53
C ASN A 433 -35.37 35.54 -16.82
N GLY A 434 -36.03 35.26 -15.70
CA GLY A 434 -37.29 35.76 -15.16
C GLY A 434 -38.29 34.59 -15.12
N LYS A 435 -38.46 33.94 -13.96
CA LYS A 435 -39.75 33.46 -13.41
C LYS A 435 -39.55 32.68 -12.11
N GLU A 436 -40.03 33.28 -11.03
CA GLU A 436 -40.30 32.68 -9.73
C GLU A 436 -41.48 31.69 -9.83
N ASN A 437 -41.46 30.66 -9.00
CA ASN A 437 -42.67 30.15 -8.38
C ASN A 437 -42.35 29.48 -7.04
N THR A 438 -42.92 30.06 -5.98
CA THR A 438 -42.97 29.56 -4.61
C THR A 438 -44.01 28.45 -4.47
N SER A 439 -43.72 27.38 -3.72
CA SER A 439 -44.67 26.83 -2.73
C SER A 439 -44.00 25.83 -1.79
N SER A 440 -44.25 26.07 -0.51
CA SER A 440 -44.10 25.17 0.63
C SER A 440 -45.00 23.94 0.51
N ASN A 441 -44.52 22.75 0.90
CA ASN A 441 -45.29 21.83 1.75
C ASN A 441 -44.42 20.74 2.38
N ILE A 442 -44.50 20.70 3.70
CA ILE A 442 -44.05 19.65 4.61
C ILE A 442 -45.07 18.52 4.56
N GLY A 443 -44.62 17.26 4.45
CA GLY A 443 -45.47 16.07 4.52
C GLY A 443 -44.72 14.89 5.12
N ALA A 444 -45.14 14.48 6.32
CA ALA A 444 -44.60 13.38 7.11
C ALA A 444 -44.72 12.01 6.39
N PHE A 445 -43.73 11.14 6.58
CA PHE A 445 -43.76 9.74 6.12
C PHE A 445 -44.30 8.82 7.24
N ASP A 446 -45.40 8.15 6.93
CA ASP A 446 -46.12 7.21 7.81
C ASP A 446 -45.53 5.78 7.69
N ALA A 447 -45.05 5.27 8.82
CA ALA A 447 -44.47 3.95 9.00
C ALA A 447 -45.54 2.90 9.35
N SER A 448 -46.40 2.54 8.40
CA SER A 448 -47.45 1.52 8.64
C SER A 448 -47.76 0.58 7.45
N LYS A 449 -46.85 0.46 6.46
CA LYS A 449 -47.05 -0.41 5.28
C LYS A 449 -46.06 -1.56 5.09
N LEU A 450 -45.32 -1.95 6.13
CA LEU A 450 -44.31 -3.03 6.06
C LEU A 450 -44.57 -4.20 7.04
N GLN A 451 -45.85 -4.45 7.38
CA GLN A 451 -46.23 -5.55 8.28
C GLN A 451 -47.40 -6.40 7.74
N LYS A 452 -47.37 -6.76 6.45
CA LYS A 452 -48.36 -7.70 5.85
C LYS A 452 -47.81 -8.78 4.90
N LEU A 453 -46.50 -9.03 4.89
CA LEU A 453 -45.91 -10.15 4.10
C LEU A 453 -45.01 -11.09 4.92
N ARG A 454 -45.20 -11.13 6.24
CA ARG A 454 -44.53 -12.08 7.13
C ARG A 454 -45.57 -12.88 7.91
N ASN A 455 -46.29 -13.77 7.23
CA ASN A 455 -46.98 -14.92 7.82
C ASN A 455 -47.70 -15.75 6.74
N LYS A 456 -47.06 -16.85 6.33
CA LYS A 456 -47.57 -18.10 5.72
C LYS A 456 -46.35 -18.70 5.01
N GLY A 457 -45.77 -19.84 5.37
CA GLY A 457 -46.27 -20.97 6.13
C GLY A 457 -45.66 -22.19 5.45
N SER A 458 -44.72 -22.82 6.14
CA SER A 458 -44.03 -24.06 5.77
C SER A 458 -45.01 -25.20 5.44
N LYS A 459 -44.73 -26.00 4.40
CA LYS A 459 -44.93 -27.47 4.38
C LYS A 459 -44.28 -28.15 3.17
N LYS A 460 -43.82 -29.37 3.45
CA LYS A 460 -42.94 -30.30 2.73
C LYS A 460 -43.69 -31.26 1.78
N THR A 461 -42.93 -31.89 0.85
CA THR A 461 -43.03 -33.26 0.27
C THR A 461 -44.29 -33.57 -0.56
N ASP A 462 -44.34 -34.35 -1.66
CA ASP A 462 -43.49 -35.40 -2.24
C ASP A 462 -43.83 -35.67 -3.74
N THR A 463 -42.97 -36.45 -4.40
CA THR A 463 -42.97 -37.04 -5.77
C THR A 463 -44.20 -37.83 -6.25
N VAL A 464 -44.53 -37.75 -7.56
CA VAL A 464 -45.13 -38.83 -8.40
C VAL A 464 -44.59 -38.77 -9.85
N VAL A 465 -44.36 -39.96 -10.43
CA VAL A 465 -43.69 -40.28 -11.71
C VAL A 465 -44.68 -40.80 -12.78
N SER A 466 -44.26 -40.76 -14.06
CA SER A 466 -44.67 -41.56 -15.26
C SER A 466 -45.77 -40.95 -16.17
N LYS A 467 -45.81 -41.10 -17.50
CA LYS A 467 -45.02 -41.81 -18.55
C LYS A 467 -45.58 -41.41 -19.95
N GLY A 468 -44.74 -41.47 -21.02
CA GLY A 468 -45.12 -41.66 -22.45
C GLY A 468 -45.64 -40.42 -23.21
N SER A 469 -45.34 -40.14 -24.49
CA SER A 469 -44.97 -40.98 -25.64
C SER A 469 -44.41 -40.11 -26.80
N LYS A 470 -43.56 -40.67 -27.66
CA LYS A 470 -43.16 -40.20 -29.02
C LYS A 470 -43.65 -41.24 -30.05
N PRO A 471 -43.89 -40.96 -31.35
CA PRO A 471 -42.84 -40.51 -32.31
C PRO A 471 -43.24 -39.60 -33.52
N ASP A 472 -42.23 -38.86 -34.03
CA ASP A 472 -41.78 -38.44 -35.41
C ASP A 472 -42.67 -38.50 -36.68
N PRO A 473 -42.34 -37.87 -37.87
CA PRO A 473 -41.05 -37.26 -38.31
C PRO A 473 -41.06 -36.01 -39.27
N LYS A 474 -39.83 -35.50 -39.56
CA LYS A 474 -39.29 -34.83 -40.80
C LYS A 474 -39.59 -33.34 -41.13
N LYS A 475 -38.52 -32.51 -41.14
CA LYS A 475 -37.93 -31.88 -42.36
C LYS A 475 -36.57 -31.18 -42.07
N LYS A 476 -35.69 -31.25 -43.08
CA LYS A 476 -34.27 -30.82 -43.16
C LYS A 476 -34.12 -29.33 -43.54
N THR A 477 -33.00 -28.70 -43.13
CA THR A 477 -32.18 -27.81 -44.00
C THR A 477 -30.75 -27.58 -43.43
N THR A 478 -29.77 -28.08 -44.20
CA THR A 478 -28.38 -27.63 -44.51
C THR A 478 -27.53 -26.76 -43.56
N LYS A 479 -26.35 -27.30 -43.18
CA LYS A 479 -25.12 -26.60 -42.74
C LYS A 479 -24.12 -26.47 -43.91
N LYS A 480 -23.39 -25.35 -43.99
CA LYS A 480 -22.19 -25.18 -44.83
C LYS A 480 -20.93 -25.21 -43.95
N ASN A 481 -19.93 -25.97 -44.39
CA ASN A 481 -18.57 -26.03 -43.85
C ASN A 481 -17.70 -24.90 -44.41
N ARG A 482 -16.73 -24.41 -43.62
CA ARG A 482 -15.47 -23.86 -44.12
C ARG A 482 -14.32 -24.37 -43.25
N VAL A 483 -13.33 -24.93 -43.93
CA VAL A 483 -12.04 -25.46 -43.44
C VAL A 483 -11.06 -24.28 -43.36
N TRP A 484 -10.18 -24.28 -42.35
CA TRP A 484 -9.02 -23.39 -42.26
C TRP A 484 -7.75 -24.24 -42.44
N ASP A 485 -6.83 -23.68 -43.20
CA ASP A 485 -5.56 -24.25 -43.70
C ASP A 485 -4.42 -23.72 -42.84
N ASP A 486 -3.53 -24.61 -42.39
CA ASP A 486 -2.37 -24.33 -41.55
C ASP A 486 -1.10 -24.30 -42.42
N SER A 487 -0.45 -23.14 -42.53
CA SER A 487 0.95 -23.01 -42.96
C SER A 487 1.53 -21.65 -42.53
N PRO A 488 2.68 -21.60 -41.84
CA PRO A 488 3.35 -20.35 -41.48
C PRO A 488 4.38 -19.92 -42.54
N PRO A 489 4.68 -18.62 -42.71
CA PRO A 489 5.74 -18.18 -43.60
C PRO A 489 7.11 -18.11 -42.90
N GLU A 490 8.13 -18.59 -43.60
CA GLU A 490 9.55 -18.46 -43.26
C GLU A 490 10.03 -17.00 -43.39
N SER A 491 10.88 -16.54 -42.46
CA SER A 491 11.90 -15.53 -42.77
C SER A 491 13.14 -15.75 -41.92
N LYS A 492 14.28 -15.72 -42.62
CA LYS A 492 15.65 -16.01 -42.17
C LYS A 492 16.18 -14.90 -41.26
N LEU A 493 16.88 -15.28 -40.19
CA LEU A 493 17.97 -14.50 -39.61
C LEU A 493 18.99 -15.46 -38.99
N ASP A 494 20.23 -15.27 -39.43
CA ASP A 494 21.40 -16.12 -39.26
C ASP A 494 22.21 -15.59 -38.06
N PHE A 495 22.49 -16.44 -37.07
CA PHE A 495 23.55 -16.21 -36.09
C PHE A 495 24.22 -17.54 -35.76
N THR A 496 25.49 -17.61 -36.14
CA THR A 496 26.47 -18.67 -35.89
C THR A 496 26.78 -18.81 -34.40
N ASP A 497 26.89 -20.05 -33.92
CA ASP A 497 27.61 -20.41 -32.69
C ASP A 497 28.46 -21.66 -32.99
N PRO A 498 29.77 -21.71 -32.64
CA PRO A 498 30.59 -22.89 -32.84
C PRO A 498 30.94 -23.57 -31.51
N ALA A 499 30.54 -24.83 -31.33
CA ALA A 499 31.30 -25.82 -30.55
C ALA A 499 30.76 -27.24 -30.76
N GLU A 500 31.51 -28.05 -31.51
CA GLU A 500 31.68 -29.48 -31.22
C GLU A 500 32.48 -29.62 -29.89
N VAL A 501 32.54 -30.70 -29.12
CA VAL A 501 32.69 -32.14 -29.45
C VAL A 501 32.43 -32.99 -28.17
N PHE A 502 32.10 -34.28 -28.38
CA PHE A 502 32.35 -35.50 -27.56
C PHE A 502 31.23 -36.14 -26.71
N SER A 503 30.53 -37.08 -27.38
CA SER A 503 30.13 -38.47 -27.04
C SER A 503 30.21 -39.00 -25.61
N SER A 504 29.20 -39.78 -25.21
CA SER A 504 29.26 -41.26 -25.24
C SER A 504 27.94 -41.91 -24.77
N ASP A 505 27.62 -43.03 -25.40
CA ASP A 505 26.43 -43.86 -25.29
C ASP A 505 26.18 -44.48 -23.90
N SER A 506 24.90 -44.76 -23.58
CA SER A 506 24.44 -46.11 -23.19
C SER A 506 22.92 -46.15 -22.95
N GLU A 507 22.24 -46.81 -23.89
CA GLU A 507 21.19 -47.83 -23.75
C GLU A 507 20.04 -47.71 -22.72
N SER A 508 18.86 -47.88 -23.30
CA SER A 508 17.51 -48.08 -22.76
C SER A 508 17.32 -49.41 -22.03
N GLU A 509 16.45 -49.42 -21.02
CA GLU A 509 15.61 -50.59 -20.68
C GLU A 509 14.21 -50.15 -20.23
N GLU A 510 13.26 -51.05 -20.48
CA GLU A 510 11.82 -50.87 -20.69
C GLU A 510 10.95 -50.85 -19.42
N ASP A 511 9.76 -50.27 -19.61
CA ASP A 511 8.43 -50.50 -19.03
C ASP A 511 8.22 -51.48 -17.85
N GLU A 512 7.39 -51.07 -16.88
CA GLU A 512 6.17 -51.83 -16.55
C GLU A 512 5.16 -51.02 -15.69
N GLU A 513 3.87 -51.13 -16.06
CA GLU A 513 2.69 -50.64 -15.35
C GLU A 513 2.58 -51.20 -13.92
N VAL A 514 1.87 -50.51 -13.00
CA VAL A 514 0.81 -51.09 -12.13
C VAL A 514 0.11 -49.98 -11.31
N GLY A 515 -1.22 -49.94 -11.40
CA GLY A 515 -2.06 -49.97 -10.19
C GLY A 515 -2.67 -48.68 -9.65
N LYS A 516 -3.96 -48.47 -9.98
CA LYS A 516 -4.87 -47.61 -9.20
C LYS A 516 -5.07 -48.17 -7.78
N HIS A 517 -4.77 -47.36 -6.76
CA HIS A 517 -5.37 -47.51 -5.43
C HIS A 517 -5.73 -46.14 -4.82
N ASN A 518 -7.01 -45.98 -4.50
CA ASN A 518 -7.56 -44.92 -3.65
C ASN A 518 -7.04 -45.04 -2.22
N LYS A 519 -6.66 -43.93 -1.57
CA LYS A 519 -6.83 -43.63 -0.12
C LYS A 519 -6.48 -42.15 0.21
N PRO A 520 -6.89 -41.64 1.39
CA PRO A 520 -7.45 -40.29 1.58
C PRO A 520 -6.43 -39.21 1.95
N ASP A 521 -6.89 -37.95 1.93
CA ASP A 521 -6.18 -36.71 2.25
C ASP A 521 -5.21 -36.81 3.44
N ALA A 522 -3.92 -36.62 3.15
CA ALA A 522 -2.86 -36.44 4.15
C ALA A 522 -2.35 -34.99 4.12
N LYS A 523 -2.31 -34.36 5.30
CA LYS A 523 -1.72 -33.03 5.57
C LYS A 523 -0.34 -32.89 4.92
N LYS A 524 -0.11 -31.81 4.16
CA LYS A 524 1.19 -31.48 3.55
C LYS A 524 2.30 -31.36 4.60
N THR A 525 3.10 -32.41 4.76
CA THR A 525 4.41 -32.35 5.43
C THR A 525 5.44 -31.82 4.43
N GLY A 526 6.21 -30.79 4.81
CA GLY A 526 7.18 -30.14 3.92
C GLY A 526 8.28 -31.09 3.45
N TRP A 527 8.88 -30.85 2.27
CA TRP A 527 9.85 -31.77 1.66
C TRP A 527 11.12 -32.04 2.50
N PHE A 528 11.53 -31.07 3.32
CA PHE A 528 12.62 -31.22 4.27
C PHE A 528 12.24 -32.20 5.40
N SER A 529 10.95 -32.25 5.76
CA SER A 529 10.39 -33.15 6.77
C SER A 529 10.51 -34.62 6.40
N SER A 530 10.29 -34.95 5.12
CA SER A 530 10.30 -36.35 4.67
C SER A 530 11.71 -36.97 4.70
N MET A 531 12.77 -36.17 4.60
CA MET A 531 14.15 -36.67 4.54
C MET A 531 14.67 -37.17 5.89
N PHE A 532 14.27 -36.53 6.99
CA PHE A 532 14.77 -36.87 8.33
C PHE A 532 13.82 -37.78 9.12
N HIS A 533 12.75 -38.27 8.49
CA HIS A 533 11.73 -39.09 9.14
C HIS A 533 12.29 -40.44 9.62
N SER A 534 13.27 -41.01 8.92
CA SER A 534 13.92 -42.28 9.26
C SER A 534 14.86 -42.22 10.47
N ILE A 535 15.15 -41.01 10.97
CA ILE A 535 16.14 -40.74 12.01
C ILE A 535 15.47 -40.36 13.35
N ALA A 536 14.18 -40.00 13.32
CA ALA A 536 13.41 -39.67 14.52
C ALA A 536 13.26 -40.89 15.47
N GLY A 537 13.45 -40.67 16.77
CA GLY A 537 13.28 -41.70 17.79
C GLY A 537 14.49 -42.62 18.04
N LYS A 538 15.59 -42.45 17.31
CA LYS A 538 16.88 -43.10 17.62
C LYS A 538 17.47 -42.51 18.92
N ALA A 539 18.44 -43.22 19.51
CA ALA A 539 19.28 -42.69 20.59
C ALA A 539 20.15 -41.51 20.06
N ASN A 540 21.19 -41.10 20.79
CA ASN A 540 22.05 -40.01 20.32
C ASN A 540 22.56 -40.32 18.90
N LEU A 541 22.30 -39.40 17.97
CA LEU A 541 22.64 -39.58 16.56
C LEU A 541 24.14 -39.55 16.34
N ASP A 542 24.66 -40.51 15.60
CA ASP A 542 26.03 -40.49 15.09
C ASP A 542 26.08 -40.06 13.62
N LYS A 543 27.29 -39.95 13.07
CA LYS A 543 27.49 -39.57 11.66
C LYS A 543 26.89 -40.57 10.67
N ALA A 544 26.89 -41.86 11.00
CA ALA A 544 26.37 -42.89 10.13
C ALA A 544 24.84 -42.84 10.03
N ASP A 545 24.17 -42.44 11.12
CA ASP A 545 22.72 -42.23 11.13
C ASP A 545 22.29 -41.04 10.26
N LEU A 546 23.12 -40.01 10.12
CA LEU A 546 22.82 -38.77 9.39
C LEU A 546 23.12 -38.86 7.88
N GLU A 547 24.05 -39.73 7.48
CA GLU A 547 24.57 -39.82 6.11
C GLU A 547 23.49 -40.00 5.02
N PRO A 548 22.46 -40.86 5.19
CA PRO A 548 21.42 -41.01 4.16
C PRO A 548 20.58 -39.75 3.95
N ALA A 549 20.30 -39.00 5.03
CA ALA A 549 19.51 -37.77 4.97
C ALA A 549 20.32 -36.63 4.35
N LEU A 550 21.61 -36.51 4.72
CA LEU A 550 22.52 -35.51 4.15
C LEU A 550 22.76 -35.76 2.65
N LYS A 551 22.87 -37.03 2.22
CA LYS A 551 22.98 -37.37 0.79
C LYS A 551 21.72 -36.98 0.00
N SER A 552 20.54 -37.21 0.57
CA SER A 552 19.26 -36.80 -0.02
C SER A 552 19.14 -35.27 -0.12
N LEU A 553 19.62 -34.56 0.90
CA LEU A 553 19.69 -33.09 0.90
C LEU A 553 20.66 -32.57 -0.16
N LYS A 554 21.89 -33.11 -0.24
CA LYS A 554 22.90 -32.75 -1.26
C LYS A 554 22.33 -32.92 -2.66
N ASN A 555 21.79 -34.09 -2.97
CA ASN A 555 21.24 -34.38 -4.30
C ASN A 555 20.13 -33.39 -4.69
N ARG A 556 19.23 -33.03 -3.77
CA ARG A 556 18.10 -32.15 -4.08
C ARG A 556 18.45 -30.67 -4.17
N LEU A 557 19.53 -30.23 -3.51
CA LEU A 557 20.05 -28.88 -3.70
C LEU A 557 20.81 -28.78 -5.02
N MET A 558 21.54 -29.83 -5.39
CA MET A 558 22.19 -29.92 -6.70
C MET A 558 21.18 -29.89 -7.85
N THR A 559 20.02 -30.58 -7.73
CA THR A 559 18.96 -30.49 -8.77
C THR A 559 18.28 -29.12 -8.86
N LYS A 560 18.51 -28.24 -7.89
CA LYS A 560 18.05 -26.84 -7.90
C LYS A 560 19.13 -25.86 -8.35
N ASN A 561 20.23 -26.35 -8.94
CA ASN A 561 21.37 -25.55 -9.39
C ASN A 561 22.03 -24.72 -8.28
N VAL A 562 21.99 -25.18 -7.02
CA VAL A 562 22.81 -24.59 -5.95
C VAL A 562 24.27 -25.01 -6.16
N ALA A 563 25.20 -24.05 -6.10
CA ALA A 563 26.62 -24.32 -6.30
C ALA A 563 27.14 -25.36 -5.29
N GLU A 564 27.95 -26.32 -5.77
CA GLU A 564 28.37 -27.48 -4.96
C GLU A 564 29.04 -27.08 -3.64
N GLU A 565 29.89 -26.05 -3.65
CA GLU A 565 30.56 -25.54 -2.45
C GLU A 565 29.57 -25.03 -1.38
N ILE A 566 28.44 -24.48 -1.80
CA ILE A 566 27.36 -24.01 -0.89
C ILE A 566 26.59 -25.21 -0.34
N VAL A 567 26.34 -26.22 -1.18
CA VAL A 567 25.65 -27.45 -0.77
C VAL A 567 26.46 -28.20 0.29
N GLU A 568 27.79 -28.27 0.13
CA GLU A 568 28.66 -28.94 1.10
C GLU A 568 28.68 -28.24 2.45
N LYS A 569 28.86 -26.90 2.48
CA LYS A 569 28.80 -26.10 3.72
C LYS A 569 27.45 -26.25 4.43
N LEU A 570 26.36 -26.32 3.68
CA LEU A 570 25.03 -26.50 4.27
C LEU A 570 24.86 -27.90 4.89
N CYS A 571 25.31 -28.95 4.19
CA CYS A 571 25.27 -30.32 4.71
C CYS A 571 26.14 -30.46 5.97
N GLU A 572 27.32 -29.86 6.02
CA GLU A 572 28.18 -29.84 7.21
C GLU A 572 27.52 -29.12 8.38
N SER A 573 26.91 -27.95 8.14
CA SER A 573 26.19 -27.20 9.17
C SER A 573 25.00 -27.98 9.74
N VAL A 574 24.26 -28.70 8.89
CA VAL A 574 23.14 -29.55 9.33
C VAL A 574 23.65 -30.75 10.13
N ALA A 575 24.74 -31.39 9.68
CA ALA A 575 25.36 -32.50 10.39
C ALA A 575 25.81 -32.09 11.80
N ALA A 576 26.56 -30.99 11.91
CA ALA A 576 27.06 -30.47 13.18
C ALA A 576 25.92 -30.08 14.14
N SER A 577 24.80 -29.62 13.60
CA SER A 577 23.64 -29.23 14.41
C SER A 577 22.87 -30.41 14.99
N LEU A 578 22.97 -31.60 14.39
CA LEU A 578 22.17 -32.78 14.73
C LEU A 578 23.00 -33.91 15.39
N GLU A 579 24.30 -33.97 15.15
CA GLU A 579 25.20 -34.98 15.74
C GLU A 579 25.16 -34.91 17.28
N GLY A 580 25.06 -36.08 17.93
CA GLY A 580 25.00 -36.22 19.39
C GLY A 580 23.66 -35.86 20.03
N LYS A 581 22.68 -35.36 19.27
CA LYS A 581 21.34 -35.01 19.81
C LYS A 581 20.38 -36.20 19.73
N LYS A 582 19.47 -36.28 20.71
CA LYS A 582 18.33 -37.20 20.71
C LYS A 582 17.09 -36.48 20.21
N LEU A 583 16.60 -36.87 19.05
CA LEU A 583 15.41 -36.26 18.44
C LEU A 583 14.15 -37.03 18.88
N ALA A 584 13.49 -36.53 19.92
CA ALA A 584 12.29 -37.17 20.48
C ALA A 584 11.05 -37.02 19.60
N SER A 585 11.00 -36.01 18.71
CA SER A 585 9.92 -35.81 17.75
C SER A 585 10.38 -34.93 16.57
N PHE A 586 9.64 -35.00 15.46
CA PHE A 586 9.92 -34.24 14.23
C PHE A 586 9.96 -32.72 14.45
N THR A 587 9.11 -32.18 15.34
CA THR A 587 9.04 -30.74 15.67
C THR A 587 10.34 -30.21 16.29
N MET A 588 11.18 -31.09 16.83
CA MET A 588 12.49 -30.74 17.38
C MET A 588 13.56 -30.56 16.29
N ILE A 589 13.38 -31.18 15.11
CA ILE A 589 14.33 -31.08 13.98
C ILE A 589 14.25 -29.69 13.35
N SER A 590 13.04 -29.21 13.08
CA SER A 590 12.82 -27.88 12.47
C SER A 590 13.17 -26.71 13.38
N SER A 591 13.25 -26.93 14.70
CA SER A 591 13.69 -25.91 15.66
C SER A 591 15.21 -25.92 15.87
N ILE A 592 15.88 -27.04 15.63
CA ILE A 592 17.34 -27.18 15.74
C ILE A 592 18.03 -26.74 14.45
N VAL A 593 17.46 -27.08 13.29
CA VAL A 593 17.98 -26.66 11.99
C VAL A 593 17.27 -25.37 11.60
N GLN A 594 17.87 -24.22 11.96
CA GLN A 594 17.51 -22.95 11.32
C GLN A 594 17.98 -23.04 9.86
N VAL A 595 17.10 -23.49 8.97
CA VAL A 595 17.35 -23.40 7.53
C VAL A 595 17.29 -21.91 7.19
N PHE A 596 18.43 -21.33 6.82
CA PHE A 596 18.46 -20.03 6.17
C PHE A 596 17.61 -20.14 4.90
N ASP A 597 16.51 -19.38 4.83
CA ASP A 597 15.78 -19.18 3.59
C ASP A 597 16.73 -18.47 2.61
N PHE A 598 17.28 -19.23 1.66
CA PHE A 598 18.01 -18.73 0.49
C PHE A 598 17.09 -18.73 -0.72
#